data_AF-A0A956FUH4-F1
#
_entry.id   AF-A0A956FUH4-F1
#
_cell.length_a   1.000
_cell.length_b   1.000
_cell.length_c   1.000
_cell.angle_alpha   90.00
_cell.angle_beta   90.00
_cell.angle_gamma   90.00
#
_symmetry.space_group_name_H-M   'P 1'
#
loop_
_entity.id
_entity.type
_entity.pdbx_description
1 polymer ?
#
loop_
_entity_poly.entity_id
_entity_poly.type
_entity_poly.pdbx_seq_one_letter_code
_entity_poly.pdbx_strand_id
1 'polypeptide(L)'
;MASRDDFAPARPHGPIEEIFDDVFVVRGRHRMAPLVTIARNMTILREGRDLTVLTAVRLSPEGEAALAELGEVRHLVRLNAHHGVDDPYYAARYGPTVWALPGLSYPSGLKVDRALGEDLPVGDASLFVFEAPTMPESALILRRREGGVLCAVDSVQNWTDADLAVCSFVGRVVTKLMGFPGAANIG
;
A
#
# COMPACT_ATOMS: atom_id res chain seq x y z
N MET A 1 5.93 23.15 9.45
CA MET A 1 5.86 21.67 9.44
C MET A 1 4.40 21.30 9.54
N ALA A 2 3.93 20.31 8.77
CA ALA A 2 2.55 19.84 8.86
C ALA A 2 2.30 19.18 10.23
N SER A 3 1.16 19.45 10.85
CA SER A 3 0.68 18.80 12.07
C SER A 3 0.06 17.44 11.74
N ARG A 4 -0.04 16.54 12.73
CA ARG A 4 -0.73 15.24 12.60
C ARG A 4 -2.18 15.41 12.12
N ASP A 5 -2.81 16.52 12.52
CA ASP A 5 -4.21 16.87 12.25
C ASP A 5 -4.43 17.42 10.83
N ASP A 6 -3.36 17.73 10.09
CA ASP A 6 -3.45 18.14 8.68
C ASP A 6 -3.77 16.96 7.75
N PHE A 7 -3.81 15.74 8.30
CA PHE A 7 -4.00 14.49 7.56
C PHE A 7 -5.19 13.70 8.10
N ALA A 8 -5.76 12.83 7.27
CA ALA A 8 -6.82 11.94 7.71
C ALA A 8 -6.35 11.07 8.91
N PRO A 9 -7.20 10.87 9.93
CA PRO A 9 -6.83 10.08 11.09
C PRO A 9 -6.72 8.60 10.74
N ALA A 10 -5.97 7.86 11.56
CA ALA A 10 -5.93 6.41 11.49
C ALA A 10 -7.34 5.82 11.60
N ARG A 11 -7.62 4.82 10.78
CA ARG A 11 -8.84 4.01 10.87
C ARG A 11 -8.48 2.65 11.48
N PRO A 12 -9.47 1.88 11.96
CA PRO A 12 -9.20 0.53 12.45
C PRO A 12 -8.40 -0.29 11.43
N HIS A 13 -7.27 -0.83 11.88
CA HIS A 13 -6.38 -1.72 11.15
C HIS A 13 -5.87 -2.83 12.08
N GLY A 14 -5.40 -3.92 11.50
CA GLY A 14 -4.74 -5.02 12.22
C GLY A 14 -3.29 -4.70 12.58
N PRO A 15 -2.60 -5.63 13.25
CA PRO A 15 -1.17 -5.48 13.53
C PRO A 15 -0.32 -5.55 12.24
N ILE A 16 0.98 -5.27 12.38
CA ILE A 16 1.97 -5.61 11.36
C ILE A 16 2.24 -7.10 11.48
N GLU A 17 1.89 -7.86 10.44
CA GLU A 17 2.07 -9.32 10.38
C GLU A 17 3.18 -9.66 9.39
N GLU A 18 4.19 -10.39 9.83
CA GLU A 18 5.19 -10.99 8.93
C GLU A 18 4.56 -12.19 8.24
N ILE A 19 4.41 -12.13 6.91
CA ILE A 19 3.81 -13.20 6.12
C ILE A 19 4.86 -14.07 5.44
N PHE A 20 6.04 -13.50 5.20
CA PHE A 20 7.26 -14.17 4.72
C PHE A 20 8.48 -13.42 5.29
N ASP A 21 9.66 -14.02 5.20
CA ASP A 21 10.89 -13.39 5.69
C ASP A 21 11.06 -11.98 5.14
N ASP A 22 11.09 -10.99 6.05
CA ASP A 22 11.25 -9.57 5.74
C ASP A 22 10.12 -8.97 4.87
N VAL A 23 8.95 -9.62 4.79
CA VAL A 23 7.75 -9.16 4.09
C VAL A 23 6.57 -9.12 5.06
N PHE A 24 6.07 -7.91 5.32
CA PHE A 24 5.01 -7.68 6.29
C PHE A 24 3.78 -7.07 5.62
N VAL A 25 2.62 -7.38 6.18
CA VAL A 25 1.34 -6.82 5.75
C VAL A 25 0.60 -6.22 6.93
N VAL A 26 -0.04 -5.08 6.68
CA VAL A 26 -1.06 -4.51 7.56
C VAL A 26 -2.39 -4.52 6.85
N ARG A 27 -3.38 -5.22 7.44
CA ARG A 27 -4.75 -5.22 6.94
C ARG A 27 -5.51 -4.05 7.54
N GLY A 28 -6.03 -3.17 6.69
CA GLY A 28 -6.67 -1.93 7.09
C GLY A 28 -8.02 -1.71 6.43
N ARG A 29 -8.55 -0.49 6.63
CA ARG A 29 -9.84 -0.07 6.09
C ARG A 29 -9.75 1.29 5.41
N HIS A 30 -10.37 1.42 4.24
CA HIS A 30 -10.54 2.68 3.55
C HIS A 30 -12.00 3.09 3.53
N ARG A 31 -12.31 4.33 3.88
CA ARG A 31 -13.64 4.92 3.67
C ARG A 31 -13.66 5.56 2.29
N MET A 32 -14.27 4.86 1.34
CA MET A 32 -14.42 5.31 -0.04
C MET A 32 -15.51 6.40 -0.16
N ALA A 33 -16.57 6.30 0.64
CA ALA A 33 -17.69 7.26 0.66
C ALA A 33 -18.37 7.26 2.05
N PRO A 34 -19.33 8.17 2.35
CA PRO A 34 -20.17 8.03 3.53
C PRO A 34 -20.81 6.64 3.60
N LEU A 35 -20.70 5.98 4.75
CA LEU A 35 -21.18 4.61 5.01
C LEU A 35 -20.49 3.49 4.23
N VAL A 36 -19.59 3.79 3.28
CA VAL A 36 -18.89 2.81 2.45
C VAL A 36 -17.44 2.71 2.90
N THR A 37 -17.14 1.63 3.63
CA THR A 37 -15.78 1.27 4.05
C THR A 37 -15.40 -0.07 3.46
N ILE A 38 -14.25 -0.14 2.80
CA ILE A 38 -13.70 -1.32 2.15
C ILE A 38 -12.37 -1.75 2.78
N ALA A 39 -11.97 -3.00 2.60
CA ALA A 39 -10.65 -3.49 2.98
C ALA A 39 -9.55 -2.85 2.13
N ARG A 40 -8.34 -2.77 2.68
CA ARG A 40 -7.11 -2.41 1.96
C ARG A 40 -5.91 -2.96 2.71
N ASN A 41 -4.79 -3.10 2.03
CA ASN A 41 -3.56 -3.58 2.63
C ASN A 41 -2.42 -2.58 2.42
N MET A 42 -1.51 -2.56 3.39
CA MET A 42 -0.18 -1.98 3.26
C MET A 42 0.82 -3.12 3.27
N THR A 43 1.81 -3.06 2.39
CA THR A 43 2.94 -3.99 2.40
C THR A 43 4.18 -3.25 2.87
N ILE A 44 4.98 -3.87 3.73
CA ILE A 44 6.27 -3.36 4.20
C ILE A 44 7.32 -4.39 3.82
N LEU A 45 8.36 -3.93 3.14
CA LEU A 45 9.53 -4.73 2.79
C LEU A 45 10.71 -4.25 3.62
N ARG A 46 11.45 -5.18 4.22
CA ARG A 46 12.64 -4.87 5.03
C ARG A 46 13.92 -5.30 4.31
N GLU A 47 14.94 -4.44 4.37
CA GLU A 47 16.34 -4.74 4.03
C GLU A 47 17.24 -4.21 5.16
N GLY A 48 17.65 -5.09 6.07
CA GLY A 48 18.35 -4.67 7.29
C GLY A 48 17.45 -3.84 8.20
N ARG A 49 17.78 -2.55 8.40
CA ARG A 49 16.94 -1.60 9.14
C ARG A 49 16.06 -0.75 8.24
N ASP A 50 16.28 -0.77 6.93
CA ASP A 50 15.55 0.10 6.00
C ASP A 50 14.22 -0.57 5.61
N LEU A 51 13.15 0.23 5.66
CA LEU A 51 11.80 -0.19 5.31
C LEU A 51 11.32 0.54 4.05
N THR A 52 10.78 -0.26 3.13
CA THR A 52 10.05 0.20 1.96
C THR A 52 8.56 -0.06 2.16
N VAL A 53 7.77 1.01 2.21
CA VAL A 53 6.32 0.96 2.38
C VAL A 53 5.63 1.06 1.03
N LEU A 54 4.82 0.05 0.70
CA LEU A 54 3.93 0.04 -0.46
C LEU A 54 2.50 0.28 0.02
N THR A 55 1.74 1.12 -0.71
CA THR A 55 0.31 1.37 -0.47
C THR A 55 -0.02 1.69 1.00
N ALA A 56 0.72 2.65 1.58
CA ALA A 56 0.73 2.95 3.01
C ALA A 56 -0.69 3.04 3.60
N VAL A 57 -0.91 2.43 4.77
CA VAL A 57 -2.15 2.54 5.58
C VAL A 57 -1.84 3.43 6.76
N ARG A 58 -2.67 4.44 7.06
CA ARG A 58 -2.48 5.25 8.26
C ARG A 58 -2.60 4.41 9.53
N LEU A 59 -1.46 4.19 10.19
CA LEU A 59 -1.35 3.46 11.45
C LEU A 59 -1.79 4.29 12.66
N SER A 60 -2.24 3.61 13.71
CA SER A 60 -2.46 4.13 15.06
C SER A 60 -1.10 4.42 15.72
N PRO A 61 -1.07 5.17 16.85
CA PRO A 61 0.17 5.36 17.61
C PRO A 61 0.89 4.05 17.97
N GLU A 62 0.14 3.01 18.33
CA GLU A 62 0.67 1.68 18.64
C GLU A 62 1.27 1.01 17.39
N GLY A 63 0.59 1.10 16.24
CA GLY A 63 1.10 0.60 14.97
C GLY A 63 2.34 1.37 14.50
N GLU A 64 2.38 2.69 14.71
CA GLU A 64 3.55 3.53 14.43
C GLU A 64 4.75 3.14 15.33
N ALA A 65 4.51 2.80 16.59
CA ALA A 65 5.55 2.30 17.49
C ALA A 65 6.09 0.93 17.02
N ALA A 66 5.21 0.00 16.66
CA ALA A 66 5.61 -1.30 16.10
C ALA A 66 6.40 -1.14 14.78
N LEU A 67 6.01 -0.18 13.92
CA LEU A 67 6.75 0.13 12.69
C LEU A 67 8.17 0.66 12.98
N ALA A 68 8.33 1.49 14.02
CA ALA A 68 9.63 2.03 14.42
C ALA A 68 10.55 0.95 15.04
N GLU A 69 9.98 0.01 15.80
CA GLU A 69 10.70 -1.17 16.28
C GLU A 69 11.19 -2.02 15.11
N LEU A 70 10.35 -2.20 14.08
CA LEU A 70 10.68 -2.97 12.88
C LEU A 70 11.85 -2.38 12.09
N GLY A 71 11.92 -1.05 11.94
CA GLY A 71 12.91 -0.38 11.10
C GLY A 71 12.67 1.10 10.89
N GLU A 72 13.38 1.68 9.93
CA GLU A 72 13.29 3.07 9.51
C GLU A 72 12.63 3.15 8.14
N VAL A 73 11.53 3.92 8.03
CA VAL A 73 10.86 4.13 6.74
C VAL A 73 11.72 5.00 5.84
N ARG A 74 12.48 4.37 4.93
CA ARG A 74 13.35 5.05 3.96
C ARG A 74 12.68 5.31 2.64
N HIS A 75 11.75 4.44 2.26
CA HIS A 75 11.11 4.47 0.95
C HIS A 75 9.60 4.35 1.07
N LEU A 76 8.91 5.17 0.30
CA LEU A 76 7.47 5.15 0.16
C LEU A 76 7.16 5.00 -1.31
N VAL A 77 6.42 3.96 -1.68
CA VAL A 77 6.22 3.57 -3.08
C VAL A 77 4.75 3.55 -3.42
N ARG A 78 4.42 4.26 -4.49
CA ARG A 78 3.10 4.28 -5.10
C ARG A 78 3.12 3.55 -6.43
N LEU A 79 2.44 2.41 -6.44
CA LEU A 79 2.42 1.49 -7.58
C LEU A 79 1.27 1.76 -8.55
N ASN A 80 0.24 2.53 -8.17
CA ASN A 80 -0.86 2.89 -9.06
C ASN A 80 -1.46 4.28 -8.78
N ALA A 81 -2.33 4.73 -9.68
CA ALA A 81 -2.99 6.04 -9.57
C ALA A 81 -4.04 6.15 -8.45
N HIS A 82 -4.66 5.05 -8.03
CA HIS A 82 -5.81 5.09 -7.12
C HIS A 82 -5.45 5.01 -5.62
N HIS A 83 -4.21 4.61 -5.30
CA HIS A 83 -3.71 4.54 -3.93
C HIS A 83 -2.86 5.75 -3.55
N GLY A 84 -2.50 5.83 -2.25
CA GLY A 84 -1.57 6.84 -1.74
C GLY A 84 -2.21 7.98 -0.93
N VAL A 85 -3.46 7.81 -0.48
CA VAL A 85 -4.14 8.82 0.36
C VAL A 85 -3.40 9.12 1.68
N ASP A 86 -2.69 8.13 2.23
CA ASP A 86 -1.96 8.27 3.48
C ASP A 86 -0.47 8.61 3.25
N ASP A 87 0.00 8.57 2.01
CA ASP A 87 1.40 8.83 1.67
C ASP A 87 1.89 10.22 2.11
N PRO A 88 1.11 11.32 1.98
CA PRO A 88 1.52 12.64 2.47
C PRO A 88 1.83 12.67 3.97
N TYR A 89 1.11 11.88 4.77
CA TYR A 89 1.39 11.76 6.18
C TYR A 89 2.73 11.05 6.43
N TYR A 90 2.97 9.94 5.73
CA TYR A 90 4.24 9.21 5.84
C TYR A 90 5.42 10.08 5.38
N ALA A 91 5.24 10.82 4.29
CA ALA A 91 6.21 11.78 3.79
C ALA A 91 6.56 12.84 4.85
N ALA A 92 5.54 13.45 5.46
CA ALA A 92 5.72 14.47 6.50
C ALA A 92 6.33 13.92 7.80
N ARG A 93 5.99 12.68 8.18
CA ARG A 93 6.42 12.08 9.46
C ARG A 93 7.82 11.47 9.40
N TYR A 94 8.13 10.75 8.33
CA TYR A 94 9.35 9.93 8.24
C TYR A 94 10.39 10.49 7.27
N GLY A 95 10.03 11.44 6.40
CA GLY A 95 10.92 11.96 5.36
C GLY A 95 11.52 10.89 4.41
N PRO A 96 10.78 9.87 3.97
CA PRO A 96 11.28 8.87 3.04
C PRO A 96 11.49 9.48 1.64
N THR A 97 12.28 8.79 0.82
CA THR A 97 12.25 9.00 -0.63
C THR A 97 10.92 8.50 -1.18
N VAL A 98 10.19 9.36 -1.88
CA VAL A 98 8.91 9.01 -2.52
C VAL A 98 9.14 8.52 -3.94
N TRP A 99 8.65 7.31 -4.23
CA TRP A 99 8.76 6.64 -5.53
C TRP A 99 7.38 6.46 -6.15
N ALA A 100 7.27 6.71 -7.45
CA ALA A 100 6.05 6.43 -8.21
C ALA A 100 6.38 6.13 -9.69
N LEU A 101 5.41 5.55 -10.42
CA LEU A 101 5.53 5.44 -11.87
C LEU A 101 5.65 6.83 -12.54
N PRO A 102 6.38 6.94 -13.66
CA PRO A 102 6.41 8.16 -14.46
C PRO A 102 5.00 8.68 -14.78
N GLY A 103 4.79 9.99 -14.60
CA GLY A 103 3.51 10.65 -14.88
C GLY A 103 2.48 10.57 -13.75
N LEU A 104 2.71 9.80 -12.68
CA LEU A 104 1.86 9.84 -11.50
C LEU A 104 2.13 11.08 -10.65
N SER A 105 1.05 11.70 -10.19
CA SER A 105 1.09 12.85 -9.27
C SER A 105 0.15 12.62 -8.09
N TYR A 106 0.42 13.32 -6.99
CA TYR A 106 -0.46 13.32 -5.83
C TYR A 106 -1.42 14.51 -5.89
N PRO A 107 -2.74 14.31 -5.71
CA PRO A 107 -3.68 15.41 -5.57
C PRO A 107 -3.34 16.38 -4.42
N SER A 108 -2.65 15.89 -3.38
CA SER A 108 -2.15 16.71 -2.27
C SER A 108 -0.96 17.61 -2.64
N GLY A 109 -0.37 17.44 -3.82
CA GLY A 109 0.87 18.10 -4.21
C GLY A 109 2.14 17.47 -3.63
N LEU A 110 2.05 16.29 -2.98
CA LEU A 110 3.23 15.55 -2.55
C LEU A 110 4.16 15.30 -3.76
N LYS A 111 5.43 15.68 -3.60
CA LYS A 111 6.45 15.53 -4.63
C LYS A 111 6.90 14.07 -4.71
N VAL A 112 7.06 13.58 -5.94
CA VAL A 112 7.77 12.32 -6.23
C VAL A 112 9.25 12.64 -6.38
N ASP A 113 10.10 11.97 -5.62
CA ASP A 113 11.55 12.19 -5.64
C ASP A 113 12.24 11.36 -6.71
N ARG A 114 11.75 10.13 -6.94
CA ARG A 114 12.31 9.19 -7.92
C ARG A 114 11.20 8.47 -8.68
N ALA A 115 11.45 8.25 -9.98
CA ALA A 115 10.57 7.42 -10.79
C ALA A 115 10.93 5.94 -10.60
N LEU A 116 9.92 5.07 -10.58
CA LEU A 116 10.10 3.63 -10.71
C LEU A 116 10.49 3.30 -12.15
N GLY A 117 11.53 2.48 -12.32
CA GLY A 117 12.04 2.07 -13.63
C GLY A 117 13.20 1.08 -13.49
N GLU A 118 14.36 1.44 -14.02
CA GLU A 118 15.60 0.66 -13.83
C GLU A 118 16.04 0.67 -12.36
N ASP A 119 15.93 1.83 -11.70
CA ASP A 119 16.19 1.98 -10.27
C ASP A 119 14.94 1.61 -9.46
N LEU A 120 15.15 0.86 -8.36
CA LEU A 120 14.10 0.45 -7.43
C LEU A 120 14.58 0.57 -5.98
N PRO A 121 13.66 0.82 -5.02
CA PRO A 121 13.98 0.97 -3.59
C PRO A 121 14.23 -0.35 -2.86
N VAL A 122 14.29 -1.48 -3.57
CA VAL A 122 14.48 -2.81 -3.00
C VAL A 122 15.44 -3.59 -3.89
N GLY A 123 16.52 -4.11 -3.32
CA GLY A 123 17.64 -4.66 -4.09
C GLY A 123 17.33 -5.92 -4.92
N ASP A 124 16.35 -6.72 -4.50
CA ASP A 124 15.92 -7.94 -5.20
C ASP A 124 14.64 -7.78 -6.02
N ALA A 125 14.12 -6.56 -6.12
CA ALA A 125 12.89 -6.27 -6.83
C ALA A 125 13.10 -6.13 -8.34
N SER A 126 12.03 -6.38 -9.08
CA SER A 126 11.85 -5.88 -10.43
C SER A 126 10.48 -5.29 -10.62
N LEU A 127 10.39 -4.31 -11.51
CA LEU A 127 9.16 -3.67 -11.87
C LEU A 127 8.45 -4.44 -12.98
N PHE A 128 7.16 -4.67 -12.79
CA PHE A 128 6.24 -5.07 -13.86
C PHE A 128 5.22 -3.93 -14.05
N VAL A 129 5.13 -3.36 -15.24
CA VAL A 129 4.18 -2.29 -15.56
C VAL A 129 3.05 -2.89 -16.37
N PHE A 130 1.81 -2.66 -15.95
CA PHE A 130 0.64 -3.12 -16.68
C PHE A 130 0.36 -2.16 -17.85
N GLU A 131 0.20 -2.69 -19.06
CA GLU A 131 -0.02 -1.89 -20.28
C GLU A 131 -1.50 -1.65 -20.60
N ALA A 132 -2.37 -2.55 -20.13
CA ALA A 132 -3.81 -2.53 -20.44
C ALA A 132 -4.65 -1.53 -19.60
N PRO A 133 -4.33 -1.24 -18.32
CA PRO A 133 -5.15 -0.34 -17.51
C PRO A 133 -5.22 1.08 -18.07
N THR A 134 -6.37 1.73 -17.89
CA THR A 134 -6.58 3.13 -18.30
C THR A 134 -5.79 4.14 -17.47
N MET A 135 -5.31 3.72 -16.30
CA MET A 135 -4.50 4.51 -15.38
C MET A 135 -3.18 3.78 -15.10
N PRO A 136 -2.05 4.49 -14.91
CA PRO A 136 -0.77 3.82 -14.67
C PRO A 136 -0.81 2.91 -13.45
N GLU A 137 -0.37 1.67 -13.65
CA GLU A 137 -0.33 0.63 -12.62
C GLU A 137 0.89 -0.28 -12.82
N SER A 138 1.46 -0.72 -11.71
CA SER A 138 2.61 -1.62 -11.68
C SER A 138 2.54 -2.57 -10.48
N ALA A 139 3.40 -3.58 -10.52
CA ALA A 139 3.69 -4.46 -9.41
C ALA A 139 5.21 -4.57 -9.22
N LEU A 140 5.63 -4.89 -7.99
CA LEU A 140 7.00 -5.32 -7.72
C LEU A 140 7.05 -6.83 -7.63
N ILE A 141 8.06 -7.43 -8.26
CA ILE A 141 8.37 -8.86 -8.16
C ILE A 141 9.67 -9.00 -7.36
N LEU A 142 9.59 -9.59 -6.17
CA LEU A 142 10.73 -9.88 -5.30
C LEU A 142 11.22 -11.28 -5.65
N ARG A 143 12.31 -11.37 -6.41
CA ARG A 143 12.69 -12.64 -7.06
C ARG A 143 13.37 -13.64 -6.14
N ARG A 144 13.95 -13.19 -5.02
CA ARG A 144 14.77 -14.04 -4.15
C ARG A 144 14.01 -14.52 -2.91
N ARG A 145 12.84 -13.96 -2.62
CA ARG A 145 12.01 -14.29 -1.47
C ARG A 145 10.98 -15.35 -1.86
N GLU A 146 10.90 -16.44 -1.10
CA GLU A 146 9.83 -17.45 -1.21
C GLU A 146 9.60 -18.02 -2.63
N GLY A 147 10.66 -18.13 -3.44
CA GLY A 147 10.54 -18.56 -4.83
C GLY A 147 9.88 -17.54 -5.78
N GLY A 148 9.59 -16.33 -5.28
CA GLY A 148 9.01 -15.20 -6.01
C GLY A 148 7.78 -14.64 -5.30
N VAL A 149 7.84 -13.38 -4.85
CA VAL A 149 6.70 -12.65 -4.29
C VAL A 149 6.25 -11.53 -5.23
N LEU A 150 4.96 -11.48 -5.55
CA LEU A 150 4.36 -10.39 -6.31
C LEU A 150 3.64 -9.42 -5.38
N CYS A 151 4.13 -8.20 -5.28
CA CYS A 151 3.45 -7.08 -4.62
C CYS A 151 2.69 -6.27 -5.67
N ALA A 152 1.41 -6.63 -5.87
CA ALA A 152 0.51 -5.96 -6.81
C ALA A 152 -0.50 -5.06 -6.09
N VAL A 153 -1.29 -4.32 -6.88
CA VAL A 153 -2.35 -3.44 -6.39
C VAL A 153 -3.72 -3.94 -6.84
N ASP A 154 -4.38 -3.27 -7.78
CA ASP A 154 -5.78 -3.52 -8.13
C ASP A 154 -5.92 -4.52 -9.30
N SER A 155 -4.89 -4.65 -10.15
CA SER A 155 -4.89 -5.55 -11.30
C SER A 155 -4.80 -7.04 -10.93
N VAL A 156 -4.35 -7.38 -9.72
CA VAL A 156 -4.34 -8.77 -9.22
C VAL A 156 -5.17 -8.82 -7.95
N GLN A 157 -6.36 -9.40 -8.06
CA GLN A 157 -7.36 -9.36 -6.99
C GLN A 157 -7.50 -10.74 -6.35
N ASN A 158 -7.53 -10.76 -5.02
CA ASN A 158 -7.89 -11.94 -4.24
C ASN A 158 -8.65 -11.46 -3.01
N TRP A 159 -9.98 -11.55 -3.04
CA TRP A 159 -10.84 -11.10 -1.95
C TRP A 159 -11.53 -12.28 -1.30
N THR A 160 -11.23 -12.46 -0.02
CA THR A 160 -11.78 -13.53 0.81
C THR A 160 -12.91 -13.03 1.70
N ASP A 161 -13.59 -13.94 2.38
CA ASP A 161 -14.58 -13.58 3.40
C ASP A 161 -13.97 -12.77 4.55
N ALA A 162 -12.68 -12.91 4.83
CA ALA A 162 -11.98 -12.11 5.83
C ALA A 162 -11.89 -10.64 5.43
N ASP A 163 -11.66 -10.36 4.14
CA ASP A 163 -11.63 -8.99 3.61
C ASP A 163 -13.03 -8.37 3.64
N LEU A 164 -14.07 -9.14 3.30
CA LEU A 164 -15.45 -8.67 3.43
C LEU A 164 -15.84 -8.43 4.89
N ALA A 165 -15.33 -9.24 5.82
CA ALA A 165 -15.66 -9.12 7.23
C ALA A 165 -15.27 -7.75 7.81
N VAL A 166 -14.22 -7.10 7.29
CA VAL A 166 -13.76 -5.79 7.75
C VAL A 166 -14.44 -4.60 7.06
N CYS A 167 -15.17 -4.84 5.95
CA CYS A 167 -15.97 -3.82 5.27
C CYS A 167 -17.20 -3.39 6.09
N SER A 168 -17.71 -2.19 5.84
CA SER A 168 -19.04 -1.79 6.33
C SER A 168 -20.14 -2.60 5.63
N PHE A 169 -21.36 -2.63 6.18
CA PHE A 169 -22.48 -3.34 5.54
C PHE A 169 -22.71 -2.88 4.09
N VAL A 170 -22.82 -1.56 3.86
CA VAL A 170 -22.95 -1.00 2.51
C VAL A 170 -21.71 -1.28 1.67
N GLY A 171 -20.51 -1.21 2.27
CA GLY A 171 -19.25 -1.58 1.63
C GLY A 171 -19.26 -3.00 1.08
N ARG A 172 -19.73 -3.99 1.86
CA ARG A 172 -19.85 -5.39 1.41
C ARG A 172 -20.78 -5.56 0.21
N VAL A 173 -21.87 -4.80 0.17
CA VAL A 173 -22.80 -4.83 -0.97
C VAL A 173 -22.13 -4.24 -2.21
N VAL A 174 -21.50 -3.07 -2.07
CA VAL A 174 -20.80 -2.40 -3.17
C VAL A 174 -19.65 -3.26 -3.71
N THR A 175 -18.79 -3.83 -2.85
CA THR A 175 -17.67 -4.66 -3.31
C THR A 175 -18.14 -5.91 -4.04
N LYS A 176 -19.24 -6.54 -3.59
CA LYS A 176 -19.86 -7.66 -4.31
C LYS A 176 -20.38 -7.26 -5.69
N LEU A 177 -21.03 -6.11 -5.82
CA LEU A 177 -21.52 -5.60 -7.10
C LEU A 177 -20.38 -5.24 -8.07
N MET A 178 -19.22 -4.83 -7.55
CA MET A 178 -18.01 -4.59 -8.33
C MET A 178 -17.29 -5.87 -8.75
N GLY A 179 -17.72 -7.05 -8.27
CA GLY A 179 -17.14 -8.33 -8.65
C GLY A 179 -15.83 -8.68 -7.92
N PHE A 180 -15.47 -7.95 -6.87
CA PHE A 180 -14.20 -8.17 -6.16
C PHE A 180 -14.11 -9.55 -5.46
N PRO A 181 -15.14 -10.02 -4.73
CA PRO A 181 -15.04 -11.29 -4.00
C PRO A 181 -14.88 -12.48 -4.94
N GLY A 182 -13.88 -13.30 -4.67
CA GLY A 182 -13.58 -14.47 -5.48
C GLY A 182 -12.15 -14.96 -5.34
N ALA A 183 -11.86 -16.07 -6.03
CA ALA A 183 -10.50 -16.58 -6.15
C ALA A 183 -9.60 -15.56 -6.86
N ALA A 184 -8.28 -15.76 -6.71
CA ALA A 184 -7.28 -14.94 -7.36
C ALA A 184 -7.58 -14.77 -8.86
N ASN A 185 -7.70 -13.53 -9.31
CA ASN A 185 -8.03 -13.18 -10.69
C ASN A 185 -7.31 -11.91 -11.15
N ILE A 186 -7.30 -11.67 -12.46
CA ILE A 186 -6.83 -10.44 -13.08
C ILE A 186 -8.05 -9.56 -13.33
N GLY A 187 -8.05 -8.37 -12.73
CA GLY A 187 -9.15 -7.41 -12.77
C GLY A 187 -8.91 -6.23 -13.69
#